data_AF-A0A2D7HAX7-F1
#
_entry.id   AF-A0A2D7HAX7-F1
#
_cell.length_a   1.000
_cell.length_b   1.000
_cell.length_c   1.000
_cell.angle_alpha   90.00
_cell.angle_beta   90.00
_cell.angle_gamma   90.00
#
_symmetry.space_group_name_H-M   'P 1'
#
loop_
_entity.id
_entity.type
_entity.pdbx_description
1 polymer ?
#
loop_
_entity_poly.entity_id
_entity_poly.type
_entity_poly.pdbx_seq_one_letter_code
_entity_poly.pdbx_strand_id
1 'polypeptide(L)'
;MPHTSYGLMKANRSHQLFSPDVGKDKAAGRPNACNLCHLNQTLDWTANHLDSWYGIEKPELNQKDSTLASGVNWALRGDAGTRALVAWHMGWQPAIDASTSEWMARYLAHLLADPYDVVRYIAGKSLRAIEGFGDLKYDYVADIADRLSAQANAIKRWKERSATHASPGDSVLIDPNGNLLLQQFRELASQRDDKPMFLNE
;
A
#
# COMPACT_ATOMS: atom_id res chain seq x y z
N MET A 1 -14.30 13.76 -4.61
CA MET A 1 -13.47 14.06 -3.44
C MET A 1 -12.98 12.77 -2.80
N PRO A 2 -11.99 12.10 -3.42
CA PRO A 2 -11.41 10.84 -2.92
C PRO A 2 -10.55 11.06 -1.66
N HIS A 3 -10.26 10.00 -0.91
CA HIS A 3 -9.38 10.03 0.27
C HIS A 3 -7.90 10.03 -0.14
N THR A 4 -7.43 11.11 -0.78
CA THR A 4 -6.06 11.23 -1.33
C THR A 4 -5.12 12.14 -0.54
N SER A 5 -5.62 12.79 0.52
CA SER A 5 -4.82 13.69 1.37
C SER A 5 -4.54 13.05 2.72
N TYR A 6 -3.37 13.28 3.30
CA TYR A 6 -3.05 12.83 4.65
C TYR A 6 -3.22 13.97 5.67
N GLY A 7 -3.71 13.66 6.87
CA GLY A 7 -3.69 14.55 8.04
C GLY A 7 -4.45 13.95 9.22
N LEU A 8 -4.10 14.33 10.46
CA LEU A 8 -4.69 13.77 11.68
C LEU A 8 -4.63 12.22 11.73
N MET A 9 -3.50 11.64 11.31
CA MET A 9 -3.25 10.19 11.32
C MET A 9 -4.24 9.35 10.48
N LYS A 10 -4.87 9.95 9.46
CA LYS A 10 -5.84 9.28 8.57
C LYS A 10 -5.82 9.85 7.15
N ALA A 11 -6.42 9.10 6.23
CA ALA A 11 -6.72 9.61 4.90
C ALA A 11 -7.95 10.54 4.93
N ASN A 12 -7.78 11.77 4.44
CA ASN A 12 -8.80 12.80 4.32
C ASN A 12 -9.21 13.00 2.86
N ARG A 13 -10.44 13.50 2.69
CA ARG A 13 -10.97 13.83 1.37
C ARG A 13 -10.23 15.03 0.78
N SER A 14 -9.77 14.89 -0.45
CA SER A 14 -9.30 16.03 -1.24
C SER A 14 -10.49 16.90 -1.66
N HIS A 15 -10.33 18.21 -1.50
CA HIS A 15 -11.26 19.25 -1.98
C HIS A 15 -10.82 19.85 -3.32
N GLN A 16 -9.73 19.35 -3.90
CA GLN A 16 -9.35 19.73 -5.26
C GLN A 16 -10.26 18.99 -6.25
N LEU A 17 -10.77 19.73 -7.24
CA LEU A 17 -11.68 19.23 -8.26
C LEU A 17 -10.97 19.30 -9.61
N PHE A 18 -10.68 18.13 -10.18
CA PHE A 18 -10.08 17.97 -11.50
C PHE A 18 -10.45 16.59 -12.04
N SER A 19 -10.40 16.42 -13.36
CA SER A 19 -10.59 15.11 -14.00
C SER A 19 -9.44 14.17 -13.64
N PRO A 20 -9.71 12.88 -13.34
CA PRO A 20 -8.68 11.89 -13.08
C PRO A 20 -7.69 11.79 -14.24
N ASP A 21 -6.39 11.74 -13.94
CA ASP A 21 -5.34 11.74 -14.95
C ASP A 21 -4.07 11.14 -14.34
N VAL A 22 -3.71 9.94 -14.79
CA VAL A 22 -2.56 9.19 -14.25
C VAL A 22 -1.26 9.96 -14.45
N GLY A 23 -1.11 10.66 -15.57
CA GLY A 23 0.09 11.43 -15.88
C GLY A 23 0.27 12.59 -14.91
N LYS A 24 -0.79 13.36 -14.67
CA LYS A 24 -0.77 14.48 -13.71
C LYS A 24 -0.59 14.02 -12.27
N ASP A 25 -1.26 12.95 -11.87
CA ASP A 25 -1.13 12.40 -10.52
C ASP A 25 0.30 11.90 -10.26
N LYS A 26 0.87 11.19 -11.24
CA LYS A 26 2.25 10.72 -11.18
C LYS A 26 3.26 11.86 -11.14
N ALA A 27 3.11 12.87 -12.00
CA ALA A 27 3.99 14.03 -12.04
C ALA A 27 3.95 14.84 -10.73
N ALA A 28 2.79 14.90 -10.08
CA ALA A 28 2.61 15.52 -8.78
C ALA A 28 3.04 14.62 -7.60
N GLY A 29 3.48 13.38 -7.86
CA GLY A 29 3.87 12.44 -6.81
C GLY A 29 2.72 12.00 -5.90
N ARG A 30 1.46 12.10 -6.36
CA ARG A 30 0.28 11.81 -5.55
C ARG A 30 -0.40 10.49 -5.96
N PRO A 31 -0.83 9.66 -5.00
CA PRO A 31 -1.66 8.51 -5.31
C PRO A 31 -3.00 8.91 -5.94
N ASN A 32 -3.37 8.24 -7.02
CA ASN A 32 -4.64 8.47 -7.71
C ASN A 32 -5.80 7.75 -7.01
N ALA A 33 -7.02 8.23 -7.22
CA ALA A 33 -8.22 7.70 -6.56
C ALA A 33 -8.53 6.23 -6.92
N CYS A 34 -8.31 5.85 -8.18
CA CYS A 34 -8.64 4.51 -8.68
C CYS A 34 -7.82 3.45 -7.95
N ASN A 35 -6.50 3.66 -7.88
CA ASN A 35 -5.57 2.71 -7.28
C ASN A 35 -5.54 2.76 -5.75
N LEU A 36 -6.12 3.77 -5.10
CA LEU A 36 -6.32 3.75 -3.65
C LEU A 36 -7.46 2.81 -3.22
N CYS A 37 -8.42 2.54 -4.11
CA CYS A 37 -9.37 1.42 -3.93
C CYS A 37 -8.83 0.12 -4.53
N HIS A 38 -8.29 0.17 -5.75
CA HIS A 38 -7.73 -0.95 -6.50
C HIS A 38 -6.21 -1.02 -6.33
N LEU A 39 -5.78 -1.24 -5.08
CA LEU A 39 -4.39 -1.30 -4.66
C LEU A 39 -3.61 -2.44 -5.33
N ASN A 40 -4.30 -3.50 -5.76
CA ASN A 40 -3.74 -4.64 -6.49
C ASN A 40 -3.55 -4.37 -8.01
N GLN A 41 -4.04 -3.25 -8.52
CA GLN A 41 -3.93 -2.88 -9.93
C GLN A 41 -2.75 -1.94 -10.21
N THR A 42 -2.19 -2.03 -11.42
CA THR A 42 -1.06 -1.20 -11.87
C THR A 42 -1.52 0.22 -12.24
N LEU A 43 -0.58 1.14 -12.48
CA LEU A 43 -0.94 2.44 -13.05
C LEU A 43 -1.36 2.31 -14.51
N ASP A 44 -0.81 1.33 -15.24
CA ASP A 44 -1.23 1.05 -16.63
C ASP A 44 -2.68 0.57 -16.69
N TRP A 45 -3.13 -0.25 -15.73
CA TRP A 45 -4.54 -0.64 -15.61
C TRP A 45 -5.45 0.59 -15.50
N THR A 46 -5.10 1.56 -14.66
CA THR A 46 -5.88 2.80 -14.53
C THR A 46 -5.84 3.63 -15.80
N ALA A 47 -4.66 3.77 -16.42
CA ALA A 47 -4.50 4.51 -17.68
C ALA A 47 -5.36 3.90 -18.79
N ASN A 48 -5.40 2.57 -18.93
CA ASN A 48 -6.24 1.87 -19.89
C ASN A 48 -7.74 2.13 -19.68
N HIS A 49 -8.20 2.16 -18.43
CA HIS A 49 -9.62 2.44 -18.14
C HIS A 49 -9.98 3.90 -18.44
N LEU A 50 -9.10 4.86 -18.12
CA LEU A 50 -9.34 6.27 -18.40
C LEU A 50 -9.32 6.58 -19.91
N ASP A 51 -8.45 5.94 -20.67
CA ASP A 51 -8.43 6.00 -22.13
C ASP A 51 -9.72 5.39 -22.71
N SER A 52 -10.05 4.16 -22.33
CA SER A 52 -11.22 3.46 -22.86
C SER A 52 -12.55 4.15 -22.53
N TRP A 53 -12.70 4.73 -21.34
CA TRP A 53 -13.96 5.33 -20.90
C TRP A 53 -14.11 6.80 -21.28
N TYR A 54 -13.00 7.54 -21.30
CA TYR A 54 -13.03 9.00 -21.40
C TYR A 54 -12.09 9.58 -22.45
N GLY A 55 -11.33 8.76 -23.18
CA GLY A 55 -10.36 9.20 -24.17
C GLY A 55 -9.20 9.99 -23.58
N ILE A 56 -8.87 9.77 -22.31
CA ILE A 56 -7.73 10.42 -21.65
C ILE A 56 -6.46 9.68 -22.06
N GLU A 57 -5.57 10.38 -22.77
CA GLU A 57 -4.34 9.82 -23.30
C GLU A 57 -3.49 9.13 -22.22
N LYS A 58 -3.02 7.92 -22.53
CA LYS A 58 -2.16 7.16 -21.65
C LYS A 58 -0.79 7.84 -21.51
N PRO A 59 -0.32 8.14 -20.29
CA PRO A 59 1.02 8.66 -20.11
C PRO A 59 2.07 7.58 -20.38
N GLU A 60 3.29 7.99 -20.70
CA GLU A 60 4.44 7.08 -20.69
C GLU A 60 4.72 6.62 -19.25
N LEU A 61 4.70 5.30 -19.04
CA LEU A 61 4.96 4.66 -17.75
C LEU A 61 6.26 3.85 -17.82
N ASN A 62 7.07 3.93 -16.77
CA ASN A 62 8.22 3.03 -16.64
C ASN A 62 7.75 1.61 -16.32
N GLN A 63 8.65 0.64 -16.50
CA GLN A 63 8.34 -0.78 -16.30
C GLN A 63 7.67 -1.09 -14.95
N LYS A 64 8.13 -0.48 -13.84
CA LYS A 64 7.59 -0.75 -12.50
C LYS A 64 6.15 -0.27 -12.36
N ASP A 65 5.85 0.93 -12.87
CA ASP A 65 4.49 1.48 -12.83
C ASP A 65 3.52 0.71 -13.73
N SER A 66 4.03 0.06 -14.78
CA SER A 66 3.24 -0.76 -15.69
C SER A 66 2.99 -2.18 -15.18
N THR A 67 3.91 -2.77 -14.41
CA THR A 67 3.83 -4.19 -14.02
C THR A 67 3.53 -4.42 -12.54
N LEU A 68 3.91 -3.51 -11.64
CA LEU A 68 3.65 -3.65 -10.22
C LEU A 68 2.31 -3.02 -9.86
N ALA A 69 1.60 -3.68 -8.95
CA ALA A 69 0.44 -3.11 -8.30
C ALA A 69 0.82 -1.80 -7.60
N SER A 70 -0.03 -0.78 -7.76
CA SER A 70 0.26 0.56 -7.25
C SER A 70 0.41 0.56 -5.73
N GLY A 71 -0.41 -0.22 -5.02
CA GLY A 71 -0.30 -0.38 -3.57
C GLY A 71 1.03 -0.98 -3.13
N VAL A 72 1.60 -1.90 -3.90
CA VAL A 72 2.95 -2.47 -3.66
C VAL A 72 4.02 -1.41 -3.88
N ASN A 73 3.96 -0.72 -5.02
CA ASN A 73 4.93 0.30 -5.37
C ASN A 73 4.97 1.40 -4.30
N TRP A 74 3.80 1.91 -3.91
CA TRP A 74 3.68 2.96 -2.90
C TRP A 74 4.05 2.49 -1.49
N ALA A 75 3.65 1.29 -1.06
CA ALA A 75 3.98 0.79 0.27
C ALA A 75 5.48 0.52 0.47
N LEU A 76 6.19 0.07 -0.58
CA LEU A 76 7.62 -0.22 -0.48
C LEU A 76 8.52 0.96 -0.83
N ARG A 77 8.13 1.79 -1.81
CA ARG A 77 8.99 2.80 -2.42
C ARG A 77 8.54 4.24 -2.19
N GLY A 78 7.27 4.46 -1.86
CA GLY A 78 6.74 5.80 -1.65
C GLY A 78 7.38 6.50 -0.45
N ASP A 79 7.25 7.81 -0.39
CA ASP A 79 7.62 8.62 0.78
C ASP A 79 6.74 8.30 2.00
N ALA A 80 7.07 8.86 3.17
CA ALA A 80 6.36 8.55 4.41
C ALA A 80 4.86 8.88 4.35
N GLY A 81 4.48 10.00 3.70
CA GLY A 81 3.08 10.40 3.54
C GLY A 81 2.30 9.44 2.63
N THR A 82 2.93 9.01 1.54
CA THR A 82 2.39 8.02 0.60
C THR A 82 2.22 6.66 1.25
N ARG A 83 3.22 6.19 2.01
CA ARG A 83 3.14 4.93 2.77
C ARG A 83 2.05 5.00 3.85
N ALA A 84 1.92 6.13 4.56
CA ALA A 84 0.84 6.34 5.52
C ALA A 84 -0.55 6.28 4.85
N LEU A 85 -0.71 6.94 3.68
CA LEU A 85 -1.96 6.93 2.94
C LEU A 85 -2.33 5.51 2.48
N VAL A 86 -1.38 4.80 1.89
CA VAL A 86 -1.61 3.42 1.41
C VAL A 86 -1.85 2.45 2.54
N ALA A 87 -1.10 2.55 3.65
CA ALA A 87 -1.36 1.75 4.84
C ALA A 87 -2.77 1.98 5.37
N TRP A 88 -3.27 3.21 5.35
CA TRP A 88 -4.64 3.52 5.75
C TRP A 88 -5.65 2.85 4.82
N HIS A 89 -5.45 2.96 3.50
CA HIS A 89 -6.33 2.35 2.50
C HIS A 89 -6.32 0.82 2.57
N MET A 90 -5.19 0.19 2.88
CA MET A 90 -5.13 -1.26 3.11
C MET A 90 -5.99 -1.73 4.29
N GLY A 91 -6.40 -0.84 5.20
CA GLY A 91 -7.36 -1.13 6.28
C GLY A 91 -8.77 -0.60 6.03
N TRP A 92 -9.04 -0.02 4.86
CA TRP A 92 -10.33 0.58 4.52
C TRP A 92 -11.21 -0.40 3.76
N GLN A 93 -12.41 -0.68 4.29
CA GLN A 93 -13.28 -1.76 3.78
C GLN A 93 -13.51 -1.72 2.26
N PRO A 94 -13.81 -0.58 1.61
CA PRO A 94 -13.98 -0.53 0.16
C PRO A 94 -12.72 -0.94 -0.63
N ALA A 95 -11.53 -0.65 -0.12
CA ALA A 95 -10.29 -1.05 -0.77
C ALA A 95 -9.98 -2.53 -0.52
N ILE A 96 -10.27 -3.04 0.68
CA ILE A 96 -10.21 -4.48 1.01
C ILE A 96 -11.10 -5.27 0.04
N ASP A 97 -12.35 -4.85 -0.12
CA ASP A 97 -13.33 -5.50 -1.00
C ASP A 97 -12.87 -5.47 -2.48
N ALA A 98 -12.27 -4.36 -2.91
CA ALA A 98 -11.88 -4.15 -4.31
C ALA A 98 -10.54 -4.78 -4.71
N SER A 99 -9.66 -5.10 -3.74
CA SER A 99 -8.27 -5.50 -4.00
C SER A 99 -7.84 -6.84 -3.43
N THR A 100 -8.72 -7.52 -2.68
CA THR A 100 -8.44 -8.69 -1.85
C THR A 100 -7.39 -8.43 -0.74
N SER A 101 -7.71 -8.78 0.51
CA SER A 101 -6.92 -8.34 1.68
C SER A 101 -5.68 -9.16 2.00
N GLU A 102 -5.56 -10.38 1.45
CA GLU A 102 -4.59 -11.39 1.89
C GLU A 102 -3.15 -10.93 1.66
N TRP A 103 -2.86 -10.35 0.51
CA TRP A 103 -1.53 -9.81 0.20
C TRP A 103 -1.22 -8.57 1.05
N MET A 104 -2.23 -7.73 1.33
CA MET A 104 -2.06 -6.48 2.08
C MET A 104 -1.50 -6.70 3.48
N ALA A 105 -1.92 -7.79 4.17
CA ALA A 105 -1.41 -8.14 5.49
C ALA A 105 0.13 -8.24 5.51
N ARG A 106 0.74 -8.78 4.46
CA ARG A 106 2.21 -8.87 4.36
C ARG A 106 2.88 -7.51 4.26
N TYR A 107 2.29 -6.57 3.52
CA TYR A 107 2.81 -5.21 3.38
C TYR A 107 2.57 -4.39 4.64
N LEU A 108 1.40 -4.52 5.27
CA LEU A 108 1.12 -3.91 6.57
C LEU A 108 2.09 -4.43 7.65
N ALA A 109 2.39 -5.73 7.68
CA ALA A 109 3.40 -6.29 8.57
C ALA A 109 4.81 -5.73 8.32
N HIS A 110 5.16 -5.42 7.07
CA HIS A 110 6.41 -4.72 6.74
C HIS A 110 6.44 -3.30 7.33
N LEU A 111 5.32 -2.58 7.21
CA LEU A 111 5.20 -1.20 7.67
C LEU A 111 5.16 -1.07 9.21
N LEU A 112 4.99 -2.16 9.97
CA LEU A 112 5.19 -2.16 11.43
C LEU A 112 6.63 -1.82 11.86
N ALA A 113 7.60 -1.86 10.94
CA ALA A 113 8.98 -1.43 11.19
C ALA A 113 9.36 -0.16 10.43
N ASP A 114 8.38 0.61 9.94
CA ASP A 114 8.65 1.87 9.24
C ASP A 114 9.41 2.86 10.14
N PRO A 115 10.36 3.66 9.61
CA PRO A 115 11.05 4.68 10.40
C PRO A 115 10.10 5.72 11.02
N TYR A 116 8.94 5.98 10.44
CA TYR A 116 7.98 6.98 10.93
C TYR A 116 6.89 6.35 11.81
N ASP A 117 6.72 6.91 13.01
CA ASP A 117 5.78 6.45 14.04
C ASP A 117 4.34 6.42 13.53
N VAL A 118 3.95 7.44 12.77
CA VAL A 118 2.64 7.51 12.11
C VAL A 118 2.40 6.33 11.17
N VAL A 119 3.37 5.97 10.33
CA VAL A 119 3.21 4.87 9.37
C VAL A 119 3.04 3.56 10.13
N ARG A 120 3.81 3.38 11.21
CA ARG A 120 3.68 2.22 12.10
C ARG A 120 2.32 2.14 12.79
N TYR A 121 1.85 3.25 13.35
CA TYR A 121 0.54 3.34 14.00
C TYR A 121 -0.58 2.95 13.02
N ILE A 122 -0.58 3.55 11.83
CA ILE A 122 -1.58 3.28 10.79
C ILE A 122 -1.48 1.83 10.34
N ALA A 123 -0.28 1.31 10.10
CA ALA A 123 -0.07 -0.07 9.68
C ALA A 123 -0.62 -1.07 10.71
N GLY A 124 -0.34 -0.88 12.00
CA GLY A 124 -0.87 -1.72 13.07
C GLY A 124 -2.40 -1.64 13.18
N LYS A 125 -2.97 -0.44 13.00
CA LYS A 125 -4.42 -0.25 12.99
C LYS A 125 -5.09 -0.93 11.79
N SER A 126 -4.56 -0.74 10.60
CA SER A 126 -5.08 -1.32 9.36
C SER A 126 -4.90 -2.83 9.34
N LEU A 127 -3.80 -3.36 9.89
CA LEU A 127 -3.60 -4.81 9.98
C LEU A 127 -4.69 -5.49 10.82
N ARG A 128 -5.19 -4.85 11.88
CA ARG A 128 -6.33 -5.37 12.66
C ARG A 128 -7.64 -5.47 11.85
N ALA A 129 -7.77 -4.73 10.75
CA ALA A 129 -8.95 -4.84 9.87
C ALA A 129 -8.85 -6.05 8.92
N ILE A 130 -7.67 -6.67 8.79
CA ILE A 130 -7.49 -7.85 7.95
C ILE A 130 -7.92 -9.11 8.70
N GLU A 131 -8.60 -10.01 7.98
CA GLU A 131 -9.06 -11.27 8.55
C GLU A 131 -7.88 -12.06 9.15
N GLY A 132 -8.09 -12.54 10.38
CA GLY A 132 -7.04 -13.25 11.11
C GLY A 132 -5.94 -12.35 11.62
N PHE A 133 -6.18 -11.04 11.86
CA PHE A 133 -5.26 -10.15 12.57
C PHE A 133 -5.96 -9.23 13.60
N GLY A 134 -7.27 -9.38 13.81
CA GLY A 134 -8.05 -8.49 14.69
C GLY A 134 -7.57 -8.41 16.14
N ASP A 135 -6.88 -9.43 16.63
CA ASP A 135 -6.29 -9.54 17.97
C ASP A 135 -4.83 -9.05 18.05
N LEU A 136 -4.29 -8.46 16.97
CA LEU A 136 -2.93 -7.94 16.94
C LEU A 136 -2.69 -6.90 18.05
N LYS A 137 -1.86 -7.28 19.02
CA LYS A 137 -1.27 -6.37 20.00
C LYS A 137 0.01 -5.78 19.41
N TYR A 138 0.05 -4.47 19.26
CA TYR A 138 1.18 -3.76 18.69
C TYR A 138 1.30 -2.37 19.29
N ASP A 139 2.45 -2.10 19.90
CA ASP A 139 2.85 -0.77 20.33
C ASP A 139 3.82 -0.19 19.29
N TYR A 140 3.42 0.93 18.68
CA TYR A 140 4.15 1.56 17.59
C TYR A 140 5.32 2.44 18.08
N VAL A 141 5.36 2.78 19.37
CA VAL A 141 6.43 3.55 20.01
C VAL A 141 7.28 2.70 20.97
N ALA A 142 6.98 1.40 21.08
CA ALA A 142 7.85 0.46 21.77
C ALA A 142 9.27 0.43 21.19
N ASP A 143 10.18 -0.16 21.94
CA ASP A 143 11.56 -0.30 21.51
C ASP A 143 11.69 -1.08 20.19
N ILE A 144 12.84 -0.95 19.54
CA ILE A 144 13.04 -1.56 18.22
C ILE A 144 12.96 -3.09 18.28
N ALA A 145 13.36 -3.74 19.38
CA ALA A 145 13.35 -5.19 19.49
C ALA A 145 11.91 -5.72 19.55
N ASP A 146 11.06 -5.08 20.36
CA ASP A 146 9.64 -5.40 20.49
C ASP A 146 8.89 -5.17 19.18
N ARG A 147 9.17 -4.06 18.48
CA ARG A 147 8.56 -3.77 17.17
C ARG A 147 8.96 -4.80 16.12
N LEU A 148 10.24 -5.19 16.06
CA LEU A 148 10.72 -6.22 15.14
C LEU A 148 10.15 -7.60 15.47
N SER A 149 9.97 -7.91 16.76
CA SER A 149 9.29 -9.14 17.21
C SER A 149 7.84 -9.17 16.74
N ALA A 150 7.09 -8.07 16.93
CA ALA A 150 5.71 -7.96 16.44
C ALA A 150 5.60 -8.10 14.91
N GLN A 151 6.51 -7.46 14.17
CA GLN A 151 6.63 -7.63 12.71
C GLN A 151 6.89 -9.10 12.33
N ALA A 152 7.86 -9.75 12.96
CA ALA A 152 8.21 -11.13 12.66
C ALA A 152 7.03 -12.09 12.92
N ASN A 153 6.32 -11.88 14.04
CA ASN A 153 5.11 -12.62 14.37
C ASN A 153 3.99 -12.41 13.35
N ALA A 154 3.76 -11.17 12.90
CA ALA A 154 2.77 -10.87 11.87
C ALA A 154 3.11 -11.52 10.52
N ILE A 155 4.40 -11.49 10.12
CA ILE A 155 4.87 -12.17 8.89
C ILE A 155 4.71 -13.68 9.01
N LYS A 156 5.05 -14.28 10.16
CA LYS A 156 4.88 -15.71 10.41
C LYS A 156 3.40 -16.11 10.29
N ARG A 157 2.52 -15.36 10.96
CA ARG A 157 1.06 -15.57 10.91
C ARG A 157 0.50 -15.47 9.49
N TRP A 158 0.98 -14.51 8.70
CA TRP A 158 0.61 -14.40 7.28
C TRP A 158 1.04 -15.64 6.47
N LYS A 159 2.26 -16.14 6.68
CA LYS A 159 2.76 -17.35 6.00
C LYS A 159 1.96 -18.59 6.36
N GLU A 160 1.59 -18.75 7.63
CA GLU A 160 0.78 -19.90 8.08
C GLU A 160 -0.62 -19.94 7.44
N ARG A 161 -1.09 -18.79 6.92
CA ARG A 161 -2.36 -18.67 6.19
C ARG A 161 -2.19 -18.76 4.67
N SER A 162 -0.96 -18.88 4.14
CA SER A 162 -0.71 -18.79 2.68
C SER A 162 -1.40 -19.85 1.84
N ALA A 163 -1.64 -21.03 2.40
CA ALA A 163 -2.30 -22.14 1.71
C ALA A 163 -3.78 -21.88 1.35
N THR A 164 -4.41 -20.85 1.92
CA THR A 164 -5.81 -20.49 1.64
C THR A 164 -5.97 -19.28 0.71
N HIS A 165 -4.87 -18.70 0.23
CA HIS A 165 -4.92 -17.44 -0.53
C HIS A 165 -5.01 -17.71 -2.04
N ALA A 166 -6.06 -17.22 -2.69
CA ALA A 166 -6.04 -17.09 -4.14
C ALA A 166 -4.97 -16.03 -4.52
N SER A 167 -4.04 -16.36 -5.43
CA SER A 167 -3.03 -15.38 -5.85
C SER A 167 -3.72 -14.20 -6.56
N PRO A 168 -3.53 -12.94 -6.10
CA PRO A 168 -4.01 -11.76 -6.81
C PRO A 168 -3.21 -11.48 -8.10
N GLY A 169 -2.18 -12.29 -8.38
CA GLY A 169 -1.26 -12.16 -9.50
C GLY A 169 0.14 -11.70 -9.08
N ASP A 170 1.10 -11.84 -10.00
CA ASP A 170 2.52 -11.49 -9.76
C ASP A 170 2.75 -9.99 -9.51
N SER A 171 1.79 -9.14 -9.89
CA SER A 171 1.85 -7.68 -9.68
C SER A 171 1.92 -7.29 -8.19
N VAL A 172 1.44 -8.16 -7.29
CA VAL A 172 1.53 -7.95 -5.82
C VAL A 172 2.72 -8.69 -5.17
N LEU A 173 3.62 -9.26 -5.98
CA LEU A 173 4.79 -10.04 -5.55
C LEU A 173 4.46 -11.32 -4.77
N ILE A 174 3.31 -11.93 -5.04
CA ILE A 174 2.91 -13.22 -4.47
C ILE A 174 2.88 -14.25 -5.60
N ASP A 175 3.67 -15.31 -5.47
CA ASP A 175 3.73 -16.39 -6.46
C ASP A 175 2.43 -17.23 -6.46
N PRO A 176 2.22 -18.11 -7.46
CA PRO A 176 1.03 -18.97 -7.50
C PRO A 176 0.86 -19.93 -6.30
N ASN A 177 1.92 -20.16 -5.51
CA ASN A 177 1.88 -20.97 -4.30
C ASN A 177 1.61 -20.14 -3.03
N GLY A 178 1.30 -18.84 -3.18
CA GLY A 178 1.03 -17.93 -2.07
C GLY A 178 2.29 -17.45 -1.35
N ASN A 179 3.48 -17.69 -1.89
CA ASN A 179 4.74 -17.23 -1.30
C ASN A 179 5.10 -15.83 -1.79
N LEU A 180 5.70 -15.04 -0.90
CA LEU A 180 6.27 -13.76 -1.28
C LEU A 180 7.48 -13.97 -2.20
N LEU A 181 7.53 -13.27 -3.32
CA LEU A 181 8.71 -13.11 -4.18
C LEU A 181 9.77 -12.27 -3.44
N LEU A 182 10.44 -12.90 -2.47
CA LEU A 182 11.22 -12.23 -1.43
C LEU A 182 12.38 -11.40 -1.99
N GLN A 183 13.03 -11.86 -3.05
CA GLN A 183 14.14 -11.13 -3.66
C GLN A 183 13.67 -9.80 -4.26
N GLN A 184 12.62 -9.84 -5.08
CA GLN A 184 12.03 -8.65 -5.69
C GLN A 184 11.47 -7.71 -4.61
N PHE A 185 10.81 -8.26 -3.59
CA PHE A 185 10.33 -7.48 -2.44
C PHE A 185 11.46 -6.71 -1.76
N ARG A 186 12.59 -7.37 -1.47
CA ARG A 186 13.74 -6.74 -0.80
C ARG A 186 14.39 -5.68 -1.68
N GLU A 187 14.52 -5.94 -2.97
CA GLU A 187 15.06 -4.99 -3.94
C GLU A 187 14.18 -3.73 -4.06
N LEU A 188 12.86 -3.89 -4.03
CA LEU A 188 11.95 -2.76 -4.05
C LEU A 188 11.95 -2.00 -2.71
N ALA A 189 11.98 -2.72 -1.59
CA ALA A 189 12.03 -2.10 -0.26
C ALA A 189 13.34 -1.33 -0.01
N SER A 190 14.45 -1.70 -0.65
CA SER A 190 15.70 -0.93 -0.58
C SER A 190 15.67 0.38 -1.38
N GLN A 191 14.62 0.60 -2.18
CA GLN A 191 14.38 1.82 -2.95
C GLN A 191 13.34 2.73 -2.30
N ARG A 192 13.06 2.52 -1.01
CA ARG A 192 12.17 3.38 -0.22
C ARG A 192 12.65 4.82 -0.25
N ASP A 193 11.73 5.74 -0.51
CA ASP A 193 12.01 7.15 -0.32
C ASP A 193 12.08 7.47 1.19
N ASP A 194 13.32 7.67 1.64
CA ASP A 194 13.70 8.00 3.01
C ASP A 194 13.94 9.51 3.21
N LYS A 195 13.45 10.35 2.28
CA LYS A 195 13.49 11.80 2.45
C LYS A 195 12.89 12.19 3.81
N PRO A 196 13.56 13.04 4.60
CA PRO A 196 12.99 13.57 5.84
C PRO A 196 11.70 14.33 5.55
N MET A 197 10.63 13.97 6.26
CA MET A 197 9.32 14.62 6.14
C MET A 197 8.84 15.09 7.51
N PHE A 198 8.33 16.32 7.54
CA PHE A 198 7.49 16.78 8.65
C PHE A 198 6.03 16.50 8.28
N LEU A 199 5.48 15.45 8.89
CA LEU A 199 4.05 15.16 8.83
C LEU A 199 3.44 15.82 10.06
N ASN A 200 2.84 17.00 9.89
CA ASN A 200 2.13 17.65 10.99
C ASN A 200 0.97 16.74 11.41
N GLU A 201 0.99 16.33 12.68
CA GLU A 201 -0.08 15.55 13.32
C GLU A 201 -1.30 16.42 13.60
#